data_AF-A0A3M1VQL2-F1
#
_entry.id   AF-A0A3M1VQL2-F1
#
_cell.length_a   1.000
_cell.length_b   1.000
_cell.length_c   1.000
_cell.angle_alpha   90.00
_cell.angle_beta   90.00
_cell.angle_gamma   90.00
#
_symmetry.space_group_name_H-M   'P 1'
#
loop_
_entity.id
_entity.type
_entity.pdbx_description
1 polymer ?
#
loop_
_entity_poly.entity_id
_entity_poly.type
_entity_poly.pdbx_seq_one_letter_code
_entity_poly.pdbx_strand_id
1 'polypeptide(L)'
;MSEELTKLDSIPVRIKVKEILSSRYNNNKRPLSWDERKDGNDIVRSEDGRILNLFSNGQQSPPQPGWVILIKGGDADKGYNWTLYGMTPGS
;
A
#
# COMPACT_ATOMS: atom_id res chain seq x y z
N MET A 1 -18.19 -3.05 10.75
CA MET A 1 -18.36 -2.54 9.36
C MET A 1 -17.09 -2.92 8.61
N SER A 2 -17.19 -3.72 7.55
CA SER A 2 -16.07 -3.94 6.64
C SER A 2 -15.92 -2.71 5.75
N GLU A 3 -14.73 -2.14 5.67
CA GLU A 3 -14.47 -1.00 4.81
C GLU A 3 -14.32 -1.45 3.35
N GLU A 4 -14.92 -0.71 2.42
CA GLU A 4 -14.95 -1.07 0.99
C GLU A 4 -13.68 -0.58 0.27
N LEU A 5 -13.11 -1.44 -0.59
CA LEU A 5 -11.96 -1.08 -1.42
C LEU A 5 -12.37 -0.07 -2.49
N THR A 6 -11.63 1.03 -2.59
CA THR A 6 -11.86 2.07 -3.58
C THR A 6 -11.34 1.65 -4.96
N LYS A 7 -12.20 1.71 -5.98
CA LYS A 7 -11.82 1.58 -7.38
C LYS A 7 -11.28 2.91 -7.90
N LEU A 8 -10.20 2.86 -8.69
CA LEU A 8 -9.61 4.04 -9.30
C LEU A 8 -10.12 4.18 -10.74
N ASP A 9 -10.66 5.35 -11.07
CA ASP A 9 -11.20 5.63 -12.40
C ASP A 9 -10.12 6.00 -13.44
N SER A 10 -8.90 6.30 -12.97
CA SER A 10 -7.75 6.63 -13.82
C SER A 10 -6.45 6.24 -13.13
N ILE A 11 -5.41 6.01 -13.95
CA ILE A 11 -4.05 5.67 -13.55
C ILE A 11 -3.10 6.34 -14.56
N PRO A 12 -1.98 6.97 -14.16
CA PRO A 12 -1.38 6.92 -12.82
C PRO A 12 -2.00 7.88 -11.82
N VAL A 13 -1.98 7.50 -10.54
CA VAL A 13 -2.54 8.29 -9.43
C VAL A 13 -1.55 8.35 -8.28
N ARG A 14 -1.32 9.55 -7.76
CA ARG A 14 -0.51 9.78 -6.56
C ARG A 14 -1.42 9.81 -5.33
N ILE A 15 -1.04 9.09 -4.28
CA ILE A 15 -1.71 9.15 -2.98
C ILE A 15 -0.67 9.40 -1.87
N LYS A 16 -1.14 9.85 -0.71
CA LYS A 16 -0.38 9.84 0.54
C LYS A 16 -1.04 8.86 1.52
N VAL A 17 -0.24 7.95 2.06
CA VAL A 17 -0.69 6.92 3.00
C VAL A 17 -0.92 7.57 4.37
N LYS A 18 -2.12 7.38 4.92
CA LYS A 18 -2.49 7.82 6.27
C LYS A 18 -2.26 6.70 7.28
N GLU A 19 -2.74 5.50 6.99
CA GLU A 19 -2.61 4.33 7.87
C GLU A 19 -2.59 3.01 7.10
N ILE A 20 -2.06 1.98 7.73
CA ILE A 20 -2.06 0.60 7.25
C ILE A 20 -3.20 -0.13 7.96
N LEU A 21 -4.19 -0.58 7.20
CA LEU A 21 -5.33 -1.32 7.73
C LEU A 21 -5.03 -2.82 7.81
N SER A 22 -4.27 -3.33 6.84
CA SER A 22 -3.81 -4.71 6.79
C SER A 22 -2.49 -4.78 6.04
N SER A 23 -1.62 -5.72 6.41
CA SER A 23 -0.38 -5.98 5.70
C SER A 23 -0.19 -7.48 5.51
N ARG A 24 0.52 -7.83 4.42
CA ARG A 24 0.95 -9.21 4.18
C ARG A 24 1.90 -9.75 5.26
N TYR A 25 2.54 -8.86 6.02
CA TYR A 25 3.42 -9.21 7.13
C TYR A 25 2.81 -8.84 8.48
N ASN A 26 3.13 -9.63 9.49
CA ASN A 26 2.78 -9.34 10.88
C ASN A 26 3.42 -8.02 11.33
N ASN A 27 2.71 -7.26 12.15
CA ASN A 27 3.16 -5.97 12.70
C ASN A 27 3.54 -4.92 11.64
N ASN A 28 3.05 -5.06 10.39
CA ASN A 28 3.30 -4.12 9.29
C ASN A 28 4.79 -3.92 8.97
N LYS A 29 5.64 -4.92 9.27
CA LYS A 29 7.09 -4.84 9.11
C LYS A 29 7.59 -5.97 8.22
N ARG A 30 8.45 -5.62 7.26
CA ARG A 30 9.14 -6.60 6.42
C ARG A 30 10.08 -7.46 7.31
N PRO A 31 9.99 -8.80 7.25
CA PRO A 31 10.89 -9.67 7.98
C PRO A 31 12.36 -9.46 7.61
N LEU A 32 13.24 -9.69 8.58
CA LEU A 32 14.69 -9.65 8.34
C LEU A 32 15.14 -10.84 7.50
N SER A 33 14.61 -12.04 7.80
CA SER A 33 14.87 -13.26 7.02
C SER A 33 14.34 -13.10 5.60
N TRP A 34 15.12 -13.55 4.61
CA TRP A 34 14.71 -13.56 3.21
C TRP A 34 13.65 -14.63 2.93
N ASP A 35 13.73 -15.78 3.60
CA ASP A 35 12.82 -16.91 3.39
C ASP A 35 11.39 -16.60 3.86
N GLU A 36 11.23 -15.63 4.76
CA GLU A 36 9.93 -15.18 5.26
C GLU A 36 9.32 -14.06 4.38
N ARG A 37 10.08 -13.52 3.42
CA ARG A 37 9.59 -12.47 2.54
C ARG A 37 8.72 -13.06 1.45
N LYS A 38 7.56 -12.45 1.24
CA LYS A 38 6.55 -12.93 0.29
C LYS A 38 5.89 -11.77 -0.42
N ASP A 39 5.44 -12.06 -1.64
CA ASP A 39 4.52 -11.21 -2.37
C ASP A 39 3.15 -11.23 -1.67
N GLY A 40 2.40 -10.14 -1.81
CA GLY A 40 1.05 -10.09 -1.28
C GLY A 40 0.53 -8.67 -1.17
N ASN A 41 -0.64 -8.57 -0.55
CA ASN A 41 -1.40 -7.35 -0.50
C ASN A 41 -1.26 -6.63 0.83
N ASP A 42 -1.12 -5.30 0.76
CA ASP A 42 -1.25 -4.40 1.89
C ASP A 42 -2.47 -3.49 1.64
N ILE A 43 -3.36 -3.39 2.62
CA ILE A 43 -4.53 -2.51 2.54
C ILE A 43 -4.20 -1.24 3.32
N VAL A 44 -4.31 -0.09 2.66
CA VAL A 44 -4.02 1.21 3.26
C VAL A 44 -5.21 2.15 3.15
N ARG A 45 -5.32 3.09 4.08
CA ARG A 45 -6.13 4.29 3.89
C ARG A 45 -5.22 5.45 3.49
N SER A 46 -5.62 6.20 2.47
CA SER A 46 -4.98 7.46 2.10
C SER A 46 -5.51 8.65 2.91
N GLU A 47 -4.81 9.79 2.83
CA GLU A 47 -5.25 11.03 3.51
C GLU A 47 -6.59 11.56 3.00
N ASP A 48 -6.91 11.33 1.72
CA ASP A 48 -8.20 11.70 1.12
C ASP A 48 -9.29 10.64 1.33
N GLY A 49 -9.05 9.66 2.21
CA GLY A 49 -10.06 8.71 2.68
C GLY A 49 -10.25 7.46 1.80
N ARG A 50 -9.52 7.33 0.69
CA ARG A 50 -9.57 6.13 -0.15
C ARG A 50 -8.94 4.94 0.55
N ILE A 51 -9.49 3.76 0.32
CA ILE A 51 -9.01 2.51 0.89
C ILE A 51 -8.53 1.64 -0.26
N LEU A 52 -7.23 1.41 -0.32
CA LEU A 52 -6.59 0.82 -1.48
C LEU A 52 -5.90 -0.48 -1.11
N ASN A 53 -6.20 -1.50 -1.91
CA ASN A 53 -5.48 -2.76 -1.92
C ASN A 53 -4.24 -2.60 -2.79
N LEU A 54 -3.05 -2.75 -2.20
CA LEU A 54 -1.77 -2.53 -2.86
C LEU A 54 -1.02 -3.85 -2.97
N PHE A 55 -0.70 -4.24 -4.20
CA PHE A 55 0.14 -5.40 -4.43
C PHE A 55 1.62 -5.02 -4.24
N SER A 56 2.28 -5.72 -3.33
CA SER A 56 3.68 -5.52 -2.98
C SER A 56 4.45 -6.82 -3.16
N ASN A 57 5.60 -6.77 -3.84
CA ASN A 57 6.48 -7.93 -3.93
C ASN A 57 7.29 -8.14 -2.63
N GLY A 58 7.89 -9.31 -2.43
CA GLY A 58 8.64 -9.68 -1.23
C GLY A 58 9.83 -8.77 -0.93
N GLN A 59 10.34 -8.05 -1.93
CA GLN A 59 11.44 -7.12 -1.77
C GLN A 59 10.99 -5.73 -1.30
N GLN A 60 9.71 -5.37 -1.43
CA GLN A 60 9.19 -4.09 -0.96
C GLN A 60 8.91 -4.11 0.55
N SER A 61 9.17 -3.01 1.24
CA SER A 61 8.61 -2.83 2.59
C SER A 61 7.12 -2.53 2.48
N PRO A 62 6.28 -2.94 3.46
CA PRO A 62 4.89 -2.47 3.52
C PRO A 62 4.84 -0.94 3.47
N PRO A 63 3.87 -0.36 2.75
CA PRO A 63 3.67 1.09 2.71
C PRO A 63 3.47 1.63 4.14
N GLN A 64 4.06 2.78 4.47
CA GLN A 64 3.99 3.34 5.82
C GLN A 64 3.22 4.68 5.84
N PRO A 65 2.62 5.06 6.97
CA PRO A 65 2.09 6.41 7.16
C PRO A 65 3.08 7.50 6.73
N GLY A 66 2.59 8.52 6.03
CA GLY A 66 3.39 9.63 5.52
C GLY A 66 4.12 9.34 4.19
N TRP A 67 4.09 8.10 3.70
CA TRP A 67 4.61 7.77 2.38
C TRP A 67 3.71 8.33 1.29
N VAL A 68 4.35 8.84 0.25
CA VAL A 68 3.73 9.23 -0.99
C VAL A 68 4.01 8.13 -2.00
N ILE A 69 2.97 7.50 -2.52
CA ILE A 69 3.11 6.42 -3.49
C ILE A 69 2.41 6.78 -4.80
N LEU A 70 2.96 6.26 -5.89
CA LEU A 70 2.40 6.38 -7.23
C LEU A 70 1.82 5.03 -7.63
N ILE A 71 0.51 5.00 -7.88
CA ILE A 71 -0.22 3.88 -8.46
C ILE A 71 0.01 3.88 -9.97
N LYS A 72 0.49 2.76 -10.51
CA LYS A 72 0.93 2.61 -11.90
C LYS A 72 0.04 1.68 -12.74
N GLY A 73 -0.84 0.90 -12.10
CA GLY A 73 -1.70 -0.07 -12.77
C GLY A 73 -2.32 -1.05 -11.77
N GLY A 74 -2.96 -2.11 -12.26
CA GLY A 74 -3.64 -3.12 -11.44
C GLY A 74 -5.11 -2.79 -11.23
N ASP A 75 -5.76 -3.53 -10.33
CA ASP A 75 -7.19 -3.41 -10.04
C ASP A 75 -7.46 -3.56 -8.54
N ALA A 76 -8.65 -3.15 -8.10
CA ALA A 76 -8.99 -3.14 -6.68
C ALA A 76 -9.03 -4.55 -6.06
N ASP A 77 -9.40 -5.57 -6.82
CA ASP A 77 -9.61 -6.93 -6.31
C ASP A 77 -8.28 -7.68 -6.16
N LYS A 78 -7.39 -7.56 -7.15
CA LYS A 78 -6.07 -8.20 -7.17
C LYS A 78 -5.00 -7.40 -6.45
N GLY A 79 -5.14 -6.08 -6.44
CA GLY A 79 -4.20 -5.13 -5.86
C GLY A 79 -3.58 -4.23 -6.92
N TYR A 80 -3.41 -2.96 -6.58
CA TYR A 80 -2.77 -1.98 -7.44
C TYR A 80 -1.24 -2.08 -7.35
N ASN A 81 -0.59 -2.01 -8.51
CA ASN A 81 0.86 -1.88 -8.61
C ASN A 81 1.27 -0.46 -8.21
N TRP A 82 2.24 -0.35 -7.32
CA TRP A 82 2.67 0.95 -6.79
C TRP A 82 4.19 1.09 -6.73
N THR A 83 4.66 2.32 -6.55
CA THR A 83 6.06 2.63 -6.23
C THR A 83 6.13 3.74 -5.20
N LEU A 84 7.13 3.71 -4.33
CA LEU A 84 7.45 4.83 -3.46
C LEU A 84 7.85 6.02 -4.34
N TYR A 85 7.16 7.14 -4.17
CA TYR A 85 7.42 8.39 -4.88
C TYR A 85 8.09 9.42 -3.98
N GLY A 86 7.82 9.37 -2.67
CA GLY A 86 8.47 10.22 -1.68
C GLY A 86 8.01 9.92 -0.27
N MET A 87 8.60 10.61 0.69
CA MET A 87 8.23 10.56 2.10
C MET A 87 8.05 11.98 2.58
N THR A 88 6.96 12.24 3.28
CA THR A 88 6.77 13.54 3.93
C THR A 88 7.54 13.50 5.25
N PRO A 89 8.38 14.51 5.58
CA PRO A 89 9.01 14.61 6.90
C PRO A 89 7.93 14.59 7.98
N GLY A 90 8.23 13.92 9.10
CA GLY A 90 7.27 13.58 10.15
C GLY A 90 6.33 14.72 10.53
N SER A 91 5.03 14.43 10.41
CA SER A 91 3.96 15.11 11.17
C SER A 91 3.91 14.55 12.58
#